data_AF-E8PQR7-F1
#
_entry.id   AF-E8PQR7-F1
#
_cell.length_a   1.000
_cell.length_b   1.000
_cell.length_c   1.000
_cell.angle_alpha   90.00
_cell.angle_beta   90.00
_cell.angle_gamma   90.00
#
_symmetry.space_group_name_H-M   'P 1'
#
loop_
_entity.id
_entity.type
_entity.pdbx_description
1 polymer ?
#
loop_
_entity_poly.entity_id
_entity_poly.type
_entity_poly.pdbx_seq_one_letter_code
_entity_poly.pdbx_strand_id
1 'polypeptide(L)'
;MQLTTVGKEVLRGARVSPKGYLEGPGTPRSREAYLGAGAGDPTVQDRLRKLKQVEALRKYRVGWPEIQELLGISRATYYRWRKRLKEEGLAGLKPRSRRPLWGPYPK
;
A
#
# COMPACT_ATOMS: atom_id res chain seq x y z
N MET A 1 44.25 -32.19 6.61
CA MET A 1 43.61 -32.90 7.73
C MET A 1 42.33 -32.19 8.06
N GLN A 2 41.26 -32.97 8.24
CA GLN A 2 39.86 -32.54 8.34
C GLN A 2 39.65 -31.64 9.57
N LEU A 3 38.96 -30.50 9.43
CA LEU A 3 38.32 -29.83 10.57
C LEU A 3 36.83 -30.11 10.48
N THR A 4 36.41 -31.00 11.38
CA THR A 4 35.06 -31.53 11.54
C THR A 4 34.08 -30.47 12.00
N THR A 5 32.95 -30.41 11.29
CA THR A 5 31.69 -29.78 11.66
C THR A 5 31.25 -30.18 13.08
N VAL A 6 31.29 -29.24 14.02
CA VAL A 6 30.52 -29.32 15.27
C VAL A 6 29.96 -27.94 15.56
N GLY A 7 28.63 -27.85 15.66
CA GLY A 7 27.96 -26.60 16.05
C GLY A 7 26.56 -26.42 15.47
N LYS A 8 25.69 -27.42 15.59
CA LYS A 8 24.24 -27.16 15.63
C LYS A 8 23.96 -26.47 16.96
N GLU A 9 23.96 -25.14 16.98
CA GLU A 9 23.26 -24.41 18.03
C GLU A 9 22.37 -23.32 17.45
N VAL A 10 21.15 -23.38 17.95
CA VAL A 10 19.95 -22.70 17.53
C VAL A 10 20.03 -21.26 18.02
N LEU A 11 20.49 -20.34 17.17
CA LEU A 11 20.17 -18.92 17.33
C LEU A 11 18.83 -18.66 16.69
N ARG A 12 17.79 -19.02 17.45
CA ARG A 12 16.40 -18.67 17.19
C ARG A 12 16.28 -17.14 17.22
N GLY A 13 16.10 -16.55 16.04
CA GLY A 13 15.39 -15.27 15.88
C GLY A 13 16.25 -14.02 15.81
N ALA A 14 17.09 -13.89 14.79
CA ALA A 14 17.34 -12.59 14.15
C ALA A 14 18.12 -12.77 12.84
N ARG A 15 17.70 -12.00 11.83
CA ARG A 15 18.29 -11.81 10.48
C ARG A 15 17.72 -12.75 9.42
N VAL A 16 16.82 -12.22 8.59
CA VAL A 16 17.22 -11.76 7.24
C VAL A 16 16.37 -10.54 6.85
N SER A 17 16.99 -9.47 6.37
CA SER A 17 16.32 -8.41 5.61
C SER A 17 17.25 -7.94 4.49
N PRO A 18 16.83 -7.98 3.21
CA PRO A 18 17.46 -7.19 2.16
C PRO A 18 16.50 -6.13 1.58
N LYS A 19 15.20 -6.16 1.90
CA LYS A 19 14.19 -5.13 1.58
C LYS A 19 13.13 -5.12 2.68
N GLY A 20 13.33 -4.23 3.65
CA GLY A 20 12.56 -4.16 4.90
C GLY A 20 11.27 -3.37 4.76
N TYR A 21 10.14 -4.03 4.96
CA TYR A 21 8.92 -3.36 5.40
C TYR A 21 8.47 -3.99 6.70
N LEU A 22 8.40 -3.14 7.72
CA LEU A 22 8.01 -3.41 9.09
C LEU A 22 6.65 -4.11 9.12
N GLU A 23 6.57 -5.20 9.88
CA GLU A 23 5.32 -5.88 10.17
C GLU A 23 4.42 -4.94 10.98
N GLY A 24 3.29 -4.58 10.37
CA GLY A 24 2.19 -3.86 11.00
C GLY A 24 0.90 -4.62 10.76
N PRO A 25 -0.15 -4.42 11.56
CA PRO A 25 -1.41 -5.15 11.41
C PRO A 25 -2.00 -4.89 10.01
N GLY A 26 -1.94 -5.90 9.14
CA GLY A 26 -2.43 -5.84 7.75
C GLY A 26 -1.39 -6.11 6.66
N THR A 27 -0.14 -6.44 7.00
CA THR A 27 0.90 -6.82 6.02
C THR A 27 0.73 -8.27 5.53
N PRO A 28 0.58 -8.52 4.21
CA PRO A 28 0.40 -9.87 3.67
C PRO A 28 1.49 -10.85 4.09
N ARG A 29 1.07 -12.07 4.45
CA ARG A 29 1.89 -13.13 5.05
C ARG A 29 2.99 -13.69 4.14
N SER A 30 2.97 -13.38 2.85
CA SER A 30 4.00 -13.77 1.87
C SER A 30 4.26 -12.67 0.83
N ARG A 31 5.43 -12.72 0.18
CA ARG A 31 5.83 -11.76 -0.87
C ARG A 31 4.88 -11.84 -2.07
N GLU A 32 4.44 -13.04 -2.43
CA GLU A 32 3.50 -13.29 -3.52
C GLU A 32 2.14 -12.68 -3.21
N ALA A 33 1.67 -12.79 -1.97
CA ALA A 33 0.43 -12.16 -1.53
C ALA A 33 0.54 -10.62 -1.56
N TYR A 34 1.69 -10.06 -1.18
CA TYR A 34 1.99 -8.63 -1.31
C TYR A 34 1.93 -8.15 -2.76
N LEU A 35 2.59 -8.87 -3.67
CA LEU A 35 2.59 -8.54 -5.09
C LEU A 35 1.19 -8.71 -5.69
N GLY A 36 0.48 -9.80 -5.35
CA GLY A 36 -0.90 -10.08 -5.79
C GLY A 36 -1.91 -9.03 -5.31
N ALA A 37 -1.71 -8.49 -4.11
CA ALA A 37 -2.49 -7.37 -3.58
C ALA A 37 -2.27 -6.06 -4.37
N GLY A 38 -1.31 -6.02 -5.28
CA GLY A 38 -1.02 -4.86 -6.13
C GLY A 38 0.16 -4.03 -5.66
N ALA A 39 1.01 -4.52 -4.75
CA ALA A 39 2.20 -3.78 -4.32
C ALA A 39 3.20 -3.54 -5.47
N GLY A 40 3.17 -4.35 -6.52
CA GLY A 40 3.96 -4.12 -7.74
C GLY A 40 3.36 -3.09 -8.71
N ASP A 41 2.10 -2.66 -8.51
CA ASP A 41 1.44 -1.68 -9.38
C ASP A 41 1.91 -0.26 -9.00
N PRO A 42 2.55 0.48 -9.93
CA PRO A 42 3.04 1.83 -9.65
C PRO A 42 1.90 2.79 -9.26
N THR A 43 0.69 2.56 -9.76
CA THR A 43 -0.49 3.37 -9.43
C THR A 43 -0.92 3.13 -7.99
N VAL A 44 -0.91 1.88 -7.53
CA VAL A 44 -1.24 1.54 -6.14
C VAL A 44 -0.24 2.20 -5.19
N GLN A 45 1.04 2.15 -5.53
CA GLN A 45 2.10 2.79 -4.75
C GLN A 45 1.97 4.31 -4.75
N ASP A 46 1.65 4.94 -5.88
CA ASP A 46 1.41 6.39 -5.97
C ASP A 46 0.25 6.84 -5.07
N ARG A 47 -0.87 6.11 -5.12
CA ARG A 47 -2.04 6.37 -4.28
C ARG A 47 -1.73 6.20 -2.81
N LEU A 48 -1.00 5.15 -2.44
CA LEU A 48 -0.57 4.92 -1.06
C LEU A 48 0.37 6.02 -0.57
N ARG A 49 1.31 6.47 -1.40
CA ARG A 49 2.23 7.58 -1.09
C ARG A 49 1.44 8.86 -0.82
N LYS A 50 0.48 9.19 -1.70
CA LYS A 50 -0.40 10.35 -1.52
C LYS A 50 -1.22 10.29 -0.24
N LEU A 51 -1.77 9.12 0.13
CA LEU A 51 -2.49 8.96 1.40
C LEU A 51 -1.59 9.29 2.60
N LYS A 52 -0.37 8.77 2.63
CA LYS A 52 0.60 9.07 3.71
C LYS A 52 0.99 10.56 3.75
N GLN A 53 1.19 11.18 2.59
CA GLN A 53 1.48 12.62 2.51
C GLN A 53 0.31 13.46 3.05
N VAL A 54 -0.94 13.12 2.71
CA VAL A 54 -2.11 13.80 3.27
C VAL A 54 -2.17 13.65 4.79
N GLU A 55 -1.95 12.45 5.32
CA GLU A 55 -1.95 12.22 6.77
C GLU A 55 -0.90 13.09 7.48
N ALA A 56 0.31 13.20 6.92
CA ALA A 56 1.35 14.08 7.42
C ALA A 56 0.92 15.55 7.38
N LEU A 57 0.45 16.06 6.24
CA LEU A 57 -0.01 17.45 6.09
C LEU A 57 -1.17 17.79 7.04
N ARG A 58 -2.11 16.86 7.23
CA ARG A 58 -3.22 17.03 8.17
C ARG A 58 -2.75 17.10 9.62
N LYS A 59 -1.67 16.41 9.99
CA LYS A 59 -1.04 16.52 11.32
C LYS A 59 -0.52 17.95 11.56
N TYR A 60 0.01 18.59 10.52
CA TYR A 60 0.44 20.00 10.54
C TYR A 60 -0.68 21.00 10.26
N ARG A 61 -1.96 20.58 10.37
CA ARG A 61 -3.15 21.43 10.21
C ARG A 61 -3.32 22.08 8.83
N VAL A 62 -2.62 21.61 7.80
CA VAL A 62 -2.74 22.11 6.43
C VAL A 62 -4.18 21.93 5.91
N GLY A 63 -4.68 22.97 5.23
CA GLY A 63 -6.03 23.03 4.69
C GLY A 63 -6.25 22.11 3.48
N TRP A 64 -7.50 21.73 3.23
CA TRP A 64 -7.84 20.92 2.05
C TRP A 64 -7.56 21.59 0.69
N PRO A 65 -7.76 22.92 0.52
CA PRO A 65 -7.41 23.59 -0.73
C PRO A 65 -5.92 23.44 -1.06
N GLU A 66 -5.06 23.71 -0.10
CA GLU A 66 -3.60 23.60 -0.25
C GLU A 66 -3.14 22.15 -0.47
N ILE A 67 -3.71 21.19 0.26
CA ILE A 67 -3.44 19.76 0.03
C ILE A 67 -3.81 19.35 -1.41
N GLN A 68 -4.92 19.87 -1.93
CA GLN A 68 -5.36 19.58 -3.28
C GLN A 68 -4.40 20.18 -4.33
N GLU A 69 -3.90 21.39 -4.09
CA GLU A 69 -2.91 22.05 -4.94
C GLU A 69 -1.57 21.30 -4.94
N LEU A 70 -1.06 20.92 -3.76
CA LEU A 70 0.23 20.26 -3.61
C LEU A 70 0.25 18.82 -4.15
N LEU A 71 -0.82 18.05 -3.93
CA LEU A 71 -0.83 16.60 -4.21
C LEU A 71 -1.75 16.19 -5.37
N GLY A 72 -2.55 17.12 -5.89
CA GLY A 72 -3.50 16.85 -6.97
C GLY A 72 -4.64 15.91 -6.58
N ILE A 73 -4.95 15.77 -5.28
CA ILE A 73 -6.05 14.93 -4.80
C ILE A 73 -7.04 15.71 -3.94
N SER A 74 -8.32 15.58 -4.28
CA SER A 74 -9.40 16.20 -3.52
C SER A 74 -9.71 15.46 -2.22
N ARG A 75 -10.32 16.17 -1.27
CA ARG A 75 -10.85 15.61 -0.01
C ARG A 75 -11.67 14.34 -0.22
N ALA A 76 -12.60 14.37 -1.17
CA ALA A 76 -13.46 13.22 -1.48
C ALA A 76 -12.66 12.01 -1.97
N THR A 77 -11.62 12.24 -2.78
CA THR A 77 -10.74 11.17 -3.27
C THR A 77 -9.97 10.52 -2.14
N TYR A 78 -9.41 11.33 -1.23
CA TYR A 78 -8.73 10.83 -0.04
C TYR A 78 -9.63 9.89 0.78
N TYR A 79 -10.84 10.34 1.16
CA TYR A 79 -11.71 9.52 2.00
C TYR A 79 -12.16 8.23 1.30
N ARG A 80 -12.44 8.28 -0.02
CA ARG A 80 -12.76 7.07 -0.79
C ARG A 80 -11.61 6.07 -0.79
N TRP A 81 -10.39 6.52 -1.06
CA TRP A 81 -9.22 5.64 -1.08
C TRP A 81 -8.88 5.11 0.31
N ARG A 82 -8.98 5.96 1.34
CA ARG A 82 -8.76 5.54 2.74
C ARG A 82 -9.75 4.46 3.17
N LYS A 83 -11.03 4.63 2.84
CA LYS A 83 -12.07 3.63 3.11
C LYS A 83 -11.74 2.30 2.43
N ARG A 84 -11.45 2.32 1.13
CA ARG A 84 -11.11 1.11 0.36
C ARG A 84 -9.81 0.45 0.83
N LEU A 85 -8.81 1.23 1.22
CA LEU A 85 -7.57 0.69 1.79
C LEU A 85 -7.86 -0.05 3.10
N LYS A 86 -8.79 0.47 3.92
CA LYS A 86 -9.21 -0.19 5.17
C LYS A 86 -10.01 -1.48 4.91
N GLU A 87 -10.86 -1.49 3.89
CA GLU A 87 -11.77 -2.61 3.60
C GLU A 87 -11.11 -3.72 2.75
N GLU A 88 -10.31 -3.33 1.76
CA GLU A 88 -9.79 -4.22 0.70
C GLU A 88 -8.25 -4.28 0.68
N GLY A 89 -7.56 -3.57 1.58
CA GLY A 89 -6.11 -3.46 1.56
C GLY A 89 -5.58 -2.77 0.30
N LEU A 90 -4.39 -3.17 -0.16
CA LEU A 90 -3.76 -2.58 -1.36
C LEU A 90 -4.61 -2.78 -2.64
N ALA A 91 -5.42 -3.84 -2.69
CA ALA A 91 -6.30 -4.10 -3.83
C ALA A 91 -7.35 -2.99 -4.01
N GLY A 92 -7.81 -2.38 -2.91
CA GLY A 92 -8.76 -1.27 -2.93
C GLY A 92 -8.22 0.02 -3.56
N LEU A 93 -6.90 0.12 -3.72
CA LEU A 93 -6.23 1.22 -4.39
C LEU A 93 -6.00 0.96 -5.88
N LYS A 94 -6.33 -0.22 -6.43
CA LYS A 94 -6.22 -0.46 -7.88
C LYS A 94 -7.20 0.45 -8.65
N PRO A 95 -6.86 0.88 -9.88
CA PRO A 95 -7.82 1.56 -10.76
C PRO A 95 -9.05 0.67 -10.98
N ARG A 96 -10.25 1.22 -10.75
CA ARG A 96 -11.51 0.56 -11.13
C ARG A 96 -11.92 1.02 -12.52
N SER A 97 -12.57 0.12 -13.26
CA SER A 97 -13.18 0.45 -14.55
C SER A 97 -14.11 1.65 -14.41
N ARG A 98 -14.01 2.58 -15.36
CA ARG A 98 -14.89 3.75 -15.49
C ARG A 98 -16.09 3.47 -16.41
N ARG A 99 -16.18 2.27 -16.99
CA ARG A 99 -17.27 1.96 -17.92
C ARG A 99 -18.60 1.96 -17.16
N PRO A 100 -19.60 2.73 -17.62
CA PRO A 100 -20.96 2.54 -17.14
C PRO A 100 -21.39 1.10 -17.44
N LEU A 101 -22.06 0.47 -16.48
CA LEU A 101 -22.53 -0.91 -16.63
C LEU A 101 -23.69 -0.99 -17.65
N TRP A 102 -24.40 0.12 -17.85
CA TRP A 102 -25.45 0.26 -18.85
C TRP A 102 -24.82 0.62 -20.20
N GLY A 103 -25.00 -0.27 -21.18
CA GLY A 103 -24.57 -0.07 -22.56
C GLY A 103 -25.20 1.16 -23.20
N PRO A 104 -24.85 1.49 -24.46
CA PRO A 104 -25.42 2.63 -25.16
C PRO A 104 -26.95 2.54 -25.13
N TYR A 105 -27.61 3.64 -24.76
CA TYR A 105 -29.06 3.77 -24.87
C TYR A 105 -29.47 3.44 -26.32
N PRO A 106 -30.49 2.59 -26.54
CA PRO A 106 -30.99 2.33 -27.89
C PRO A 106 -31.44 3.67 -28.49
N LYS A 107 -31.00 3.94 -29.73
CA LYS A 107 -31.44 5.09 -30.52
C LYS A 107 -32.82 4.84 -31.13
#